data_AF-A0A7S0I1F5-F1
#
_entry.id   AF-A0A7S0I1F5-F1
#
_cell.length_a   1.000
_cell.length_b   1.000
_cell.length_c   1.000
_cell.angle_alpha   90.00
_cell.angle_beta   90.00
_cell.angle_gamma   90.00
#
_symmetry.space_group_name_H-M   'P 1'
#
loop_
_entity.id
_entity.type
_entity.pdbx_description
1 polymer ?
#
loop_
_entity_poly.entity_id
_entity_poly.type
_entity_poly.pdbx_seq_one_letter_code
_entity_poly.pdbx_strand_id
1 'polypeptide(L)'
;LCPSPPSAPPALAPPSPPPASPSPLAPPPPIGCYTGNGADYQGEAATTASGATCQKWSSQSPHIHDHSELGDHNYCRNPDGDSSPWCYPTTGSERFEHCTQIPLCPSPPSAPPALAPPSPPPPVPSPPLVLS
;
A
#
# COMPACT_ATOMS: atom_id res chain seq x y z
N LEU A 1 -36.20 -41.56 -44.34
CA LEU A 1 -34.98 -40.72 -44.27
C LEU A 1 -35.41 -39.33 -43.84
N CYS A 2 -35.36 -39.03 -42.54
CA CYS A 2 -35.65 -37.70 -42.01
C CYS A 2 -34.33 -36.92 -41.91
N PRO A 3 -34.27 -35.65 -42.35
CA PRO A 3 -33.05 -34.86 -42.27
C PRO A 3 -32.73 -34.48 -40.82
N SER A 4 -31.45 -34.56 -40.44
CA SER A 4 -30.95 -34.16 -39.12
C SER A 4 -31.10 -32.64 -38.91
N PRO A 5 -31.38 -32.17 -37.68
CA PRO A 5 -31.43 -30.75 -37.38
C PRO A 5 -30.03 -30.11 -37.38
N PRO A 6 -29.90 -28.80 -37.65
CA PRO A 6 -28.63 -28.12 -37.59
C PRO A 6 -28.13 -27.97 -36.15
N SER A 7 -26.82 -28.15 -35.94
CA SER A 7 -26.15 -27.94 -34.65
C SER A 7 -26.29 -26.50 -34.18
N ALA A 8 -26.78 -26.30 -32.95
CA ALA A 8 -26.84 -25.00 -32.31
C ALA A 8 -25.42 -24.47 -31.98
N PRO A 9 -25.20 -23.13 -32.01
CA PRO A 9 -23.93 -22.54 -31.59
C PRO A 9 -23.73 -22.68 -30.07
N PRO A 10 -22.48 -22.63 -29.57
CA PRO A 10 -22.22 -22.67 -28.13
C PRO A 10 -22.84 -21.45 -27.44
N ALA A 11 -23.60 -21.70 -26.37
CA ALA A 11 -24.11 -20.64 -25.52
C ALA A 11 -22.94 -19.91 -24.85
N LEU A 12 -22.85 -18.59 -25.06
CA LEU A 12 -21.95 -17.73 -24.28
C LEU A 12 -22.36 -17.85 -22.81
N ALA A 13 -21.41 -18.20 -21.94
CA ALA A 13 -21.63 -18.19 -20.50
C ALA A 13 -22.12 -16.80 -20.04
N PRO A 14 -23.02 -16.71 -19.04
CA PRO A 14 -23.42 -15.41 -18.50
C PRO A 14 -22.21 -14.67 -17.93
N PRO A 15 -22.20 -13.33 -17.94
CA PRO A 15 -21.14 -12.57 -17.31
C PRO A 15 -21.07 -12.91 -15.82
N SER A 16 -19.86 -13.16 -15.31
CA SER A 16 -19.61 -13.34 -13.88
C SER A 16 -20.24 -12.20 -13.07
N PRO A 17 -20.84 -12.46 -11.90
CA PRO A 17 -21.38 -11.40 -11.07
C PRO A 17 -20.26 -10.40 -10.71
N PRO A 18 -20.57 -9.10 -10.58
CA PRO A 18 -19.59 -8.12 -10.11
C PRO A 18 -19.10 -8.51 -8.71
N PRO A 19 -17.84 -8.19 -8.33
CA PRO A 19 -17.36 -8.41 -6.98
C PRO A 19 -18.31 -7.72 -6.01
N ALA A 20 -18.75 -8.47 -4.99
CA ALA A 20 -19.70 -7.99 -4.00
C ALA A 20 -19.21 -6.66 -3.40
N SER A 21 -19.98 -5.60 -3.62
CA SER A 21 -19.81 -4.31 -2.94
C SER A 21 -19.81 -4.54 -1.42
N PRO A 22 -18.81 -4.02 -0.66
CA PRO A 22 -18.75 -4.29 0.77
C PRO A 22 -19.97 -3.69 1.46
N SER A 23 -20.74 -4.55 2.12
CA SER A 23 -21.90 -4.17 2.92
C SER A 23 -21.48 -3.24 4.08
N PRO A 24 -22.26 -2.20 4.42
CA PRO A 24 -21.87 -1.15 5.37
C PRO A 24 -21.86 -1.57 6.86
N LEU A 25 -21.80 -2.87 7.19
CA LEU A 25 -21.90 -3.39 8.55
C LEU A 25 -20.75 -4.31 8.99
N ALA A 26 -19.69 -4.47 8.19
CA ALA A 26 -18.47 -5.14 8.65
C ALA A 26 -17.52 -4.13 9.33
N PRO A 27 -16.88 -4.47 10.48
CA PRO A 27 -15.76 -3.67 10.98
C PRO A 27 -14.67 -3.60 9.90
N PRO A 28 -14.10 -2.41 9.61
CA PRO A 28 -13.10 -2.28 8.55
C PRO A 28 -11.87 -3.17 8.84
N PRO A 29 -11.31 -3.86 7.83
CA PRO A 29 -10.10 -4.67 8.02
C PRO A 29 -8.92 -3.80 8.44
N PRO A 30 -7.84 -4.38 9.00
CA PRO A 30 -6.67 -3.67 9.53
C PRO A 30 -5.84 -3.04 8.40
N ILE A 31 -6.38 -2.01 7.76
CA ILE A 31 -5.72 -1.25 6.67
C ILE A 31 -4.37 -0.67 7.09
N GLY A 32 -4.02 -0.68 8.38
CA GLY A 32 -2.74 -0.21 8.88
C GLY A 32 -2.52 1.28 8.62
N CYS A 33 -1.26 1.68 8.62
CA CYS A 33 -0.80 3.01 8.28
C CYS A 33 0.55 2.92 7.57
N TYR A 34 1.00 3.98 6.92
CA TYR A 34 2.31 4.03 6.27
C TYR A 34 3.18 5.20 6.77
N THR A 35 4.50 5.07 6.67
CA THR A 35 5.45 6.16 6.94
C THR A 35 6.10 6.66 5.65
N GLY A 36 6.62 7.89 5.65
CA GLY A 36 7.26 8.48 4.46
C GLY A 36 6.32 8.48 3.24
N ASN A 37 6.71 7.80 2.17
CA ASN A 37 5.88 7.58 0.98
C ASN A 37 5.15 6.22 0.96
N GLY A 38 5.35 5.38 1.98
CA GLY A 38 4.76 4.06 2.09
C GLY A 38 5.45 2.94 1.30
N ALA A 39 6.73 3.09 0.94
CA ALA A 39 7.55 2.00 0.40
C ALA A 39 7.59 0.77 1.32
N ASP A 40 7.59 0.99 2.64
CA ASP A 40 7.56 -0.05 3.69
C ASP A 40 6.14 -0.50 4.09
N TYR A 41 5.09 -0.02 3.41
CA TYR A 41 3.73 -0.35 3.77
C TYR A 41 3.42 -1.84 3.54
N GLN A 42 3.09 -2.55 4.64
CA GLN A 42 2.78 -3.98 4.64
C GLN A 42 1.30 -4.28 4.94
N GLY A 43 0.45 -3.26 5.05
CA GLY A 43 -0.97 -3.45 5.32
C GLY A 43 -1.75 -4.09 4.17
N GLU A 44 -3.03 -4.33 4.42
CA GLU A 44 -3.90 -5.15 3.55
C GLU A 44 -4.97 -4.32 2.82
N ALA A 45 -4.79 -2.99 2.74
CA ALA A 45 -5.71 -2.15 1.96
C ALA A 45 -5.68 -2.56 0.48
N ALA A 46 -6.86 -2.79 -0.11
CA ALA A 46 -7.01 -3.36 -1.45
C ALA A 46 -8.01 -2.59 -2.32
N THR A 47 -8.30 -1.35 -1.95
CA THR A 47 -9.20 -0.44 -2.68
C THR A 47 -8.51 0.89 -2.92
N THR A 48 -8.92 1.56 -3.98
CA THR A 48 -8.40 2.88 -4.35
C THR A 48 -9.25 4.01 -3.77
N ALA A 49 -8.84 5.27 -3.97
CA ALA A 49 -9.56 6.46 -3.54
C ALA A 49 -11.00 6.55 -4.11
N SER A 50 -11.21 6.11 -5.34
CA SER A 50 -12.50 6.05 -6.02
C SER A 50 -13.35 4.83 -5.61
N GLY A 51 -12.79 3.94 -4.78
CA GLY A 51 -13.45 2.69 -4.36
C GLY A 51 -13.30 1.54 -5.34
N ALA A 52 -12.46 1.67 -6.37
CA ALA A 52 -12.14 0.57 -7.27
C ALA A 52 -11.36 -0.51 -6.51
N THR A 53 -11.58 -1.78 -6.87
CA THR A 53 -10.78 -2.89 -6.33
C THR A 53 -9.40 -2.89 -6.99
N CYS A 54 -8.36 -3.13 -6.22
CA CYS A 54 -7.01 -3.30 -6.76
C CYS A 54 -6.90 -4.62 -7.53
N GLN A 55 -6.24 -4.57 -8.68
CA GLN A 55 -5.76 -5.71 -9.42
C GLN A 55 -4.65 -6.41 -8.62
N LYS A 56 -4.58 -7.74 -8.70
CA LYS A 56 -3.48 -8.50 -8.12
C LYS A 56 -2.16 -8.16 -8.83
N TRP A 57 -1.09 -8.00 -8.06
CA TRP A 57 0.23 -7.74 -8.63
C TRP A 57 0.73 -8.88 -9.52
N SER A 58 0.40 -10.14 -9.20
CA SER A 58 0.69 -11.29 -10.06
C SER A 58 -0.13 -11.36 -11.36
N SER A 59 -1.21 -10.57 -11.49
CA SER A 59 -2.11 -10.60 -12.64
C SER A 59 -1.66 -9.61 -13.72
N GLN A 60 -1.75 -10.00 -15.00
CA GLN A 60 -1.47 -9.12 -16.14
C GLN A 60 -2.75 -8.57 -16.78
N SER A 61 -3.87 -8.52 -16.05
CA SER A 61 -5.16 -8.05 -16.54
C SER A 61 -5.98 -7.39 -15.43
N PRO A 62 -6.68 -6.28 -15.71
CA PRO A 62 -6.76 -5.55 -17.00
C PRO A 62 -5.49 -4.77 -17.39
N HIS A 63 -4.61 -4.47 -16.45
CA HIS A 63 -3.39 -3.69 -16.71
C HIS A 63 -2.17 -4.61 -16.79
N ILE A 64 -1.42 -4.54 -17.89
CA ILE A 64 -0.13 -5.22 -18.04
C ILE A 64 0.96 -4.35 -17.40
N HIS A 65 1.81 -4.98 -16.58
CA HIS A 65 2.87 -4.33 -15.83
C HIS A 65 4.01 -5.30 -15.47
N ASP A 66 5.12 -4.76 -14.97
CA ASP A 66 6.32 -5.52 -14.60
C ASP A 66 6.45 -5.75 -13.08
N HIS A 67 5.40 -5.47 -12.30
CA HIS A 67 5.40 -5.58 -10.84
C HIS A 67 4.92 -6.95 -10.31
N SER A 68 5.01 -8.01 -11.12
CA SER A 68 4.49 -9.34 -10.75
C SER A 68 5.22 -9.99 -9.58
N GLU A 69 6.44 -9.54 -9.28
CA GLU A 69 7.25 -10.00 -8.16
C GLU A 69 6.74 -9.55 -6.77
N LEU A 70 5.80 -8.59 -6.71
CA LEU A 70 5.20 -8.16 -5.44
C LEU A 70 4.34 -9.26 -4.79
N GLY A 71 3.84 -10.22 -5.57
CA GLY A 71 3.19 -11.43 -5.06
C GLY A 71 1.73 -11.62 -5.49
N ASP A 72 1.14 -12.75 -5.08
CA ASP A 72 -0.25 -13.11 -5.41
C ASP A 72 -1.26 -12.46 -4.47
N HIS A 73 -1.22 -11.14 -4.37
CA HIS A 73 -2.18 -10.34 -3.60
C HIS A 73 -2.47 -9.02 -4.32
N ASN A 74 -3.50 -8.28 -3.88
CA ASN A 74 -3.93 -7.02 -4.46
C ASN A 74 -3.86 -5.85 -3.47
N TYR A 75 -2.92 -5.91 -2.54
CA TYR A 75 -2.76 -4.87 -1.52
C TYR A 75 -1.99 -3.69 -2.08
N CYS A 76 -2.35 -2.46 -1.69
CA CYS A 76 -1.64 -1.25 -2.08
C CYS A 76 -0.16 -1.34 -1.71
N ARG A 77 0.73 -0.94 -2.61
CA ARG A 77 2.18 -0.95 -2.40
C ARG A 77 2.79 0.27 -3.09
N ASN A 78 4.06 0.54 -2.83
CA ASN A 78 4.80 1.60 -3.51
C ASN A 78 6.18 1.10 -3.96
N PRO A 79 6.24 0.29 -5.03
CA PRO A 79 7.50 -0.32 -5.49
C PRO A 79 8.44 0.65 -6.23
N ASP A 80 7.88 1.71 -6.80
CA ASP A 80 8.51 2.67 -7.72
C ASP A 80 8.90 3.99 -7.05
N GLY A 81 8.55 4.16 -5.77
CA GLY A 81 8.92 5.33 -4.98
C GLY A 81 8.03 6.55 -5.22
N ASP A 82 6.79 6.36 -5.63
CA ASP A 82 5.78 7.42 -5.74
C ASP A 82 5.48 8.08 -4.38
N SER A 83 4.55 9.04 -4.32
CA SER A 83 4.26 9.82 -3.11
C SER A 83 3.49 9.04 -2.02
N SER A 84 2.78 7.97 -2.39
CA SER A 84 1.96 7.16 -1.47
C SER A 84 1.75 5.73 -1.99
N PRO A 85 1.32 4.77 -1.16
CA PRO A 85 0.90 3.46 -1.64
C PRO A 85 -0.20 3.58 -2.70
N TRP A 86 -0.10 2.78 -3.75
CA TRP A 86 -1.02 2.77 -4.88
C TRP A 86 -1.25 1.34 -5.37
N CYS A 87 -2.20 1.17 -6.29
CA CYS A 87 -2.39 -0.08 -7.00
C CYS A 87 -2.97 0.16 -8.41
N TYR A 88 -2.95 -0.87 -9.25
CA TYR A 88 -3.67 -0.88 -10.52
C TYR A 88 -5.16 -1.10 -10.25
N PRO A 89 -6.09 -0.21 -10.62
CA PRO A 89 -7.52 -0.44 -10.42
C PRO A 89 -8.06 -1.50 -11.40
N THR A 90 -8.98 -2.35 -10.97
CA THR A 90 -9.65 -3.29 -11.90
C THR A 90 -10.68 -2.60 -12.82
N THR A 91 -11.08 -1.39 -12.45
CA THR A 91 -12.12 -0.61 -13.12
C THR A 91 -11.73 0.85 -13.14
N GLY A 92 -11.96 1.53 -14.26
CA GLY A 92 -11.63 2.95 -14.42
C GLY A 92 -10.79 3.17 -15.67
N SER A 93 -10.52 4.44 -15.95
CA SER A 93 -9.69 4.85 -17.10
C SER A 93 -8.22 5.05 -16.72
N GLU A 94 -7.94 5.27 -15.43
CA GLU A 94 -6.59 5.50 -14.94
C GLU A 94 -5.81 4.18 -14.89
N ARG A 95 -4.53 4.25 -15.24
CA ARG A 95 -3.65 3.07 -15.23
C ARG A 95 -3.34 2.63 -13.80
N PHE A 96 -3.19 3.57 -12.88
CA PHE A 96 -2.96 3.32 -11.46
C PHE A 96 -3.69 4.39 -10.65
N GLU A 97 -4.01 4.10 -9.40
CA GLU A 97 -4.64 5.05 -8.50
C GLU A 97 -4.08 4.92 -7.08
N HIS A 98 -3.96 6.05 -6.38
CA HIS A 98 -3.44 6.09 -5.03
C HIS A 98 -4.46 5.59 -4.00
N CYS A 99 -3.94 4.98 -2.95
CA CYS A 99 -4.69 4.40 -1.87
C CYS A 99 -4.85 5.41 -0.71
N THR A 100 -5.63 6.47 -0.95
CA THR A 100 -5.79 7.60 -0.01
C THR A 100 -6.50 7.26 1.29
N GLN A 101 -7.18 6.11 1.34
CA GLN A 101 -7.80 5.58 2.55
C GLN A 101 -6.79 5.07 3.59
N ILE A 102 -5.52 4.85 3.21
CA ILE A 102 -4.48 4.43 4.14
C ILE A 102 -3.94 5.68 4.85
N PRO A 103 -4.06 5.79 6.19
CA PRO A 103 -3.54 6.95 6.91
C PRO A 103 -2.00 6.90 7.02
N LEU A 104 -1.39 8.09 7.16
CA LEU A 104 -0.02 8.19 7.67
C LEU A 104 0.04 7.69 9.10
N CYS A 105 1.08 6.92 9.42
CA CYS A 105 1.32 6.53 10.80
C CYS A 105 1.60 7.77 11.65
N PRO A 106 1.15 7.79 12.92
CA PRO A 106 1.57 8.83 13.83
C PRO A 106 3.10 8.79 13.91
N SER A 107 3.74 9.91 13.55
CA SER A 107 5.15 10.06 13.87
C SER A 107 5.30 9.90 15.39
N PRO A 108 6.36 9.25 15.89
CA PRO A 108 6.67 9.38 17.30
C PRO A 108 6.70 10.88 17.60
N PRO A 109 6.12 11.35 18.72
CA PRO A 109 6.21 12.76 19.08
C PRO A 109 7.67 13.11 18.99
N SER A 110 8.03 14.03 18.07
CA SER A 110 9.41 14.43 17.83
C SER A 110 10.04 14.57 19.20
N ALA A 111 10.96 13.66 19.54
CA ALA A 111 11.60 13.71 20.84
C ALA A 111 12.02 15.18 21.01
N PRO A 112 11.67 15.85 22.13
CA PRO A 112 12.15 17.21 22.35
C PRO A 112 13.64 17.19 22.01
N PRO A 113 14.13 18.16 21.19
CA PRO A 113 15.43 18.10 20.54
C PRO A 113 16.42 17.55 21.56
N ALA A 114 16.99 16.38 21.27
CA ALA A 114 17.80 15.64 22.22
C ALA A 114 18.69 16.66 22.93
N LEU A 115 18.45 16.88 24.22
CA LEU A 115 19.33 17.69 25.06
C LEU A 115 20.72 17.16 24.73
N ALA A 116 21.54 18.02 24.13
CA ALA A 116 22.90 17.65 23.77
C ALA A 116 23.51 16.89 24.95
N PRO A 117 24.28 15.81 24.73
CA PRO A 117 25.01 15.20 25.83
C PRO A 117 25.69 16.33 26.62
N PRO A 118 25.62 16.33 27.96
CA PRO A 118 26.15 17.43 28.75
C PRO A 118 27.59 17.68 28.29
N SER A 119 27.86 18.92 27.88
CA SER A 119 29.22 19.34 27.49
C SER A 119 30.22 18.84 28.54
N PRO A 120 31.40 18.34 28.14
CA PRO A 120 32.40 17.91 29.11
C PRO A 120 32.68 19.07 30.08
N PRO A 121 32.89 18.78 31.39
CA PRO A 121 33.18 19.83 32.36
C PRO A 121 34.43 20.61 31.92
N PRO A 122 34.50 21.92 32.20
CA PRO A 122 35.71 22.69 31.90
C PRO A 122 36.92 22.07 32.62
N PRO A 123 38.13 22.14 32.04
CA PRO A 123 39.31 21.64 32.70
C PRO A 123 39.50 22.38 34.03
N VAL A 124 39.52 21.62 35.13
CA VAL A 124 39.83 22.15 36.45
C VAL A 124 41.23 22.76 36.43
N PRO A 125 41.41 24.01 36.89
CA PRO A 125 42.75 24.60 36.98
C PRO A 125 43.57 23.83 38.00
N SER A 126 44.75 23.37 37.58
CA SER A 126 45.72 22.70 38.45
C SER A 126 46.10 23.61 39.63
N PRO A 127 46.20 23.09 40.86
CA PRO A 127 46.67 23.88 41.98
C PRO A 127 48.14 24.27 41.77
N PRO A 128 48.58 25.46 42.22
CA PRO A 128 49.98 25.82 42.15
C PRO A 128 50.79 24.86 43.01
N LEU A 129 51.88 24.32 42.45
CA LEU A 129 52.88 23.58 43.20
C LEU A 129 53.43 24.50 44.30
N VAL A 130 53.12 24.19 45.55
CA VAL A 130 53.75 24.87 46.68
C VAL A 130 55.20 24.36 46.74
N LEU A 131 56.14 25.25 46.45
CA LEU A 131 57.57 24.97 46.57
C LEU A 131 57.94 25.08 48.05
N SER A 132 58.23 23.94 48.69
CA SER A 132 58.83 23.87 50.03
C SER A 132 60.34 23.86 49.94
#